data_AF-A0A921KGH2-F1
#
_entry.id   AF-A0A921KGH2-F1
#
_cell.length_a   1.000
_cell.length_b   1.000
_cell.length_c   1.000
_cell.angle_alpha   90.00
_cell.angle_beta   90.00
_cell.angle_gamma   90.00
#
_symmetry.space_group_name_H-M   'P 1'
#
loop_
_entity.id
_entity.type
_entity.pdbx_description
1 polymer ?
#
loop_
_entity_poly.entity_id
_entity_poly.type
_entity_poly.pdbx_seq_one_letter_code
_entity_poly.pdbx_strand_id
1 'polypeptide(L)'
;MKKRLLLIGIILVVTGCSSSFTFSEINAESVNNNVQEFISNIEVENGIYLYLDGKKAAYIFLNGIYVAQGSDAIYFSDFNVNSQRDTLNIFFNQEYDSDYSNANLNYQVLYEIKTGKVYDSINIFCNGKPTSFDIIAGN
;
A
#
# COMPACT_ATOMS: atom_id res chain seq x y z
N MET A 1 4.49 -62.34 -7.53
CA MET A 1 5.08 -61.00 -7.72
C MET A 1 4.02 -59.95 -7.36
N LYS A 2 4.11 -59.29 -6.20
CA LYS A 2 3.23 -58.16 -5.85
C LYS A 2 4.13 -57.03 -5.36
N LYS A 3 4.51 -56.14 -6.27
CA LYS A 3 5.35 -54.96 -5.99
C LYS A 3 4.54 -54.01 -5.10
N ARG A 4 4.96 -53.82 -3.85
CA ARG A 4 4.45 -52.74 -2.99
C ARG A 4 5.14 -51.46 -3.44
N LEU A 5 4.43 -50.62 -4.18
CA LEU A 5 4.91 -49.30 -4.58
C LEU A 5 4.77 -48.38 -3.37
N LEU A 6 5.92 -47.98 -2.82
CA LEU A 6 6.02 -47.08 -1.67
C LEU A 6 5.90 -45.64 -2.21
N LEU A 7 4.73 -45.02 -2.05
CA LEU A 7 4.55 -43.60 -2.38
C LEU A 7 5.17 -42.75 -1.27
N ILE A 8 6.38 -42.24 -1.52
CA ILE A 8 6.95 -41.13 -0.76
C ILE A 8 6.31 -39.86 -1.33
N GLY A 9 5.31 -39.35 -0.60
CA GLY A 9 4.76 -38.02 -0.85
C GLY A 9 5.79 -36.97 -0.47
N ILE A 10 6.39 -36.34 -1.49
CA ILE A 10 7.27 -35.20 -1.31
C ILE A 10 6.39 -34.01 -0.91
N ILE A 11 6.36 -33.72 0.39
CA ILE A 11 5.82 -32.47 0.91
C ILE A 11 6.89 -31.41 0.66
N LEU A 12 6.77 -30.69 -0.46
CA LEU A 12 7.50 -29.44 -0.66
C LEU A 12 6.89 -28.41 0.29
N VAL A 13 7.50 -28.25 1.46
CA VAL A 13 7.23 -27.10 2.32
C VAL A 13 7.80 -25.88 1.60
N VAL A 14 6.93 -25.12 0.93
CA VAL A 14 7.26 -23.79 0.44
C VAL A 14 7.38 -22.90 1.67
N THR A 15 8.58 -22.84 2.26
CA THR A 15 8.87 -21.89 3.33
C THR A 15 8.83 -20.50 2.69
N GLY A 16 7.72 -19.79 2.92
CA GLY A 16 7.61 -18.38 2.59
C GLY A 16 8.73 -17.62 3.29
N CYS A 17 9.53 -16.91 2.50
CA CYS A 17 10.51 -15.97 3.00
C CYS A 17 9.78 -14.98 3.91
N SER A 18 10.13 -14.92 5.19
CA SER A 18 9.57 -13.94 6.11
C SER A 18 9.94 -12.55 5.62
N SER A 19 8.95 -11.74 5.26
CA SER A 19 9.17 -10.36 4.84
C SER A 19 9.76 -9.54 6.00
N SER A 20 10.79 -8.75 5.72
CA SER A 20 11.45 -7.86 6.70
C SER A 20 10.66 -6.58 6.97
N PHE A 21 9.35 -6.59 6.73
CA PHE A 21 8.47 -5.44 6.89
C PHE A 21 7.09 -5.89 7.35
N THR A 22 6.36 -4.97 7.96
CA THR A 22 4.93 -5.09 8.27
C THR A 22 4.21 -3.86 7.75
N PHE A 23 2.94 -3.99 7.37
CA PHE A 23 2.12 -2.86 7.01
C PHE A 23 0.74 -2.93 7.64
N SER A 24 0.13 -1.78 7.85
CA SER A 24 -1.23 -1.65 8.35
C SER A 24 -1.84 -0.32 7.91
N GLU A 25 -3.15 -0.32 7.68
CA GLU A 25 -3.92 0.92 7.62
C GLU A 25 -3.95 1.55 9.02
N ILE A 26 -3.77 2.87 9.08
CA ILE A 26 -3.69 3.63 10.33
C ILE A 26 -4.46 4.94 10.21
N ASN A 27 -4.83 5.53 11.34
CA ASN A 27 -5.48 6.84 11.37
C ASN A 27 -4.42 7.95 11.26
N ALA A 28 -4.69 8.99 10.46
CA ALA A 28 -3.81 10.15 10.32
C ALA A 28 -3.53 10.88 11.66
N GLU A 29 -4.43 10.83 12.63
CA GLU A 29 -4.21 11.41 13.97
C GLU A 29 -3.20 10.60 14.81
N SER A 30 -2.91 9.36 14.44
CA SER A 30 -2.03 8.45 15.19
C SER A 30 -0.55 8.53 14.80
N VAL A 31 -0.22 9.21 13.70
CA VAL A 31 1.16 9.39 13.22
C VAL A 31 1.87 10.55 13.90
N ASN A 32 3.19 10.65 13.70
CA ASN A 32 3.97 11.77 14.21
C ASN A 32 3.62 13.10 13.50
N ASN A 33 3.95 14.22 14.14
CA ASN A 33 3.58 15.56 13.66
C ASN A 33 4.09 15.88 12.25
N ASN A 34 5.24 15.35 11.83
CA ASN A 34 5.77 15.64 10.48
C ASN A 34 4.92 14.97 9.40
N VAL A 35 4.45 13.74 9.67
CA VAL A 35 3.56 13.01 8.76
C VAL A 35 2.17 13.66 8.75
N GLN A 36 1.67 14.11 9.92
CA GLN A 36 0.41 14.86 9.98
C GLN A 36 0.48 16.15 9.17
N GLU A 37 1.53 16.95 9.37
CA GLU A 37 1.74 18.19 8.64
C GLU A 37 1.89 17.95 7.14
N PHE A 38 2.59 16.88 6.74
CA PHE A 38 2.64 16.48 5.34
C PHE A 38 1.24 16.25 4.79
N ILE A 39 0.45 15.37 5.43
CA ILE A 39 -0.91 15.02 4.99
C ILE A 39 -1.79 16.28 4.90
N SER A 40 -1.83 17.12 5.93
CA SER A 40 -2.66 18.35 5.92
C SER A 40 -2.28 19.34 4.81
N ASN A 41 -1.03 19.34 4.34
CA ASN A 41 -0.61 20.19 3.22
C ASN A 41 -1.03 19.66 1.85
N ILE A 42 -1.23 18.35 1.72
CA ILE A 42 -1.50 17.69 0.43
C ILE A 42 -2.92 17.13 0.32
N GLU A 43 -3.67 17.06 1.43
CA GLU A 43 -5.03 16.54 1.46
C GLU A 43 -6.04 17.35 0.63
N VAL A 44 -5.61 18.50 0.08
CA VAL A 44 -6.38 19.42 -0.75
C VAL A 44 -6.53 18.99 -2.20
N GLU A 45 -5.79 17.96 -2.64
CA GLU A 45 -5.87 17.39 -3.99
C GLU A 45 -5.98 15.86 -3.92
N ASN A 46 -6.60 15.25 -4.92
CA ASN A 46 -6.55 13.80 -5.06
C ASN A 46 -5.17 13.37 -5.54
N GLY A 47 -4.70 12.22 -5.07
CA GLY A 47 -3.41 11.69 -5.51
C GLY A 47 -2.88 10.54 -4.67
N ILE A 48 -1.67 10.15 -5.02
CA ILE A 48 -0.91 9.04 -4.46
C ILE A 48 0.38 9.62 -3.88
N TYR A 49 0.53 9.54 -2.57
CA TYR A 49 1.55 10.30 -1.87
C TYR A 49 2.42 9.39 -1.00
N LEU A 50 3.72 9.70 -0.95
CA LEU A 50 4.71 8.96 -0.18
C LEU A 50 5.40 9.90 0.81
N TYR A 51 5.40 9.52 2.08
CA TYR A 51 6.25 10.12 3.10
C TYR A 51 7.25 9.10 3.64
N LEU A 52 8.54 9.45 3.64
CA LEU A 52 9.61 8.64 4.20
C LEU A 52 10.01 9.19 5.58
N ASP A 53 9.77 8.42 6.63
CA ASP A 53 10.18 8.77 7.99
C ASP A 53 11.53 8.09 8.30
N GLY A 54 12.58 8.76 7.82
CA GLY A 54 13.95 8.27 7.83
C GLY A 54 14.08 6.86 7.23
N LYS A 55 14.69 5.96 8.01
CA LYS A 55 15.00 4.57 7.58
C LYS A 55 14.03 3.52 8.15
N LYS A 56 12.98 3.93 8.87
CA LYS A 56 12.18 3.04 9.73
C LYS A 56 10.77 2.81 9.22
N ALA A 57 10.19 3.80 8.55
CA ALA A 57 8.83 3.71 8.05
C ALA A 57 8.65 4.47 6.74
N ALA A 58 7.76 3.96 5.90
CA ALA A 58 7.20 4.67 4.76
C ALA A 58 5.68 4.77 4.96
N TYR A 59 5.11 5.92 4.65
CA TYR A 59 3.68 6.16 4.74
C TYR A 59 3.13 6.40 3.34
N ILE A 60 2.06 5.67 3.00
CA ILE A 60 1.35 5.80 1.73
C ILE A 60 0.00 6.41 2.01
N PHE A 61 -0.21 7.60 1.49
CA PHE A 61 -1.49 8.30 1.59
C PHE A 61 -2.14 8.31 0.22
N LEU A 62 -3.35 7.74 0.14
CA LEU A 62 -4.17 7.71 -1.07
C LEU A 62 -5.38 8.61 -0.82
N ASN A 63 -5.55 9.64 -1.65
CA ASN A 63 -6.62 10.61 -1.52
C ASN A 63 -7.50 10.62 -2.78
N GLY A 64 -8.78 10.32 -2.60
CA GLY A 64 -9.81 10.30 -3.64
C GLY A 64 -11.05 11.12 -3.25
N ILE A 65 -10.96 11.92 -2.18
CA ILE A 65 -12.09 12.59 -1.55
C ILE A 65 -12.73 13.69 -2.43
N TYR A 66 -11.96 14.29 -3.33
CA TYR A 66 -12.50 15.32 -4.22
C TYR A 66 -13.10 14.71 -5.47
N VAL A 67 -14.39 14.96 -5.67
CA VAL A 67 -15.09 14.50 -6.86
C VAL A 67 -15.54 15.70 -7.67
N ALA A 68 -15.04 15.79 -8.91
CA ALA A 68 -15.54 16.75 -9.87
C ALA A 68 -17.02 16.46 -10.19
N GLN A 69 -17.80 17.51 -10.39
CA GLN A 69 -19.22 17.37 -10.69
C GLN A 69 -19.42 16.52 -11.96
N GLY A 70 -20.18 15.42 -11.83
CA GLY A 70 -20.46 14.50 -12.93
C GLY A 70 -19.43 13.39 -13.15
N SER A 71 -18.43 13.26 -12.27
CA SER A 71 -17.45 12.15 -12.27
C SER A 71 -17.72 11.18 -11.13
N ASP A 72 -17.41 9.90 -11.27
CA ASP A 72 -17.54 8.92 -10.19
C ASP A 72 -16.55 9.18 -9.04
N ALA A 73 -16.94 8.80 -7.83
CA ALA A 73 -16.11 8.86 -6.62
C ALA A 73 -15.01 7.81 -6.68
N ILE A 74 -13.79 8.17 -6.26
CA ILE A 74 -12.66 7.25 -6.25
C ILE A 74 -12.53 6.64 -4.86
N TYR A 75 -12.50 5.31 -4.76
CA TYR A 75 -12.14 4.61 -3.53
C TYR A 75 -11.03 3.59 -3.76
N PHE A 76 -10.36 3.23 -2.68
CA PHE A 76 -9.18 2.36 -2.72
C PHE A 76 -9.44 1.02 -2.01
N SER A 77 -8.91 -0.04 -2.59
CA SER A 77 -9.06 -1.41 -2.09
C SER A 77 -7.78 -2.23 -2.33
N ASP A 78 -7.75 -3.44 -1.78
CA ASP A 78 -6.71 -4.46 -2.02
C ASP A 78 -5.27 -3.97 -1.83
N PHE A 79 -5.05 -3.09 -0.84
CA PHE A 79 -3.70 -2.62 -0.53
C PHE A 79 -2.81 -3.79 -0.08
N ASN A 80 -1.66 -3.92 -0.74
CA ASN A 80 -0.71 -4.97 -0.44
C ASN A 80 0.72 -4.49 -0.70
N VAL A 81 1.66 -5.10 0.00
CA VAL A 81 3.08 -4.78 -0.11
C VAL A 81 3.85 -6.08 -0.24
N ASN A 82 4.75 -6.14 -1.20
CA ASN A 82 5.76 -7.20 -1.28
C ASN A 82 7.15 -6.58 -1.43
N SER A 83 8.18 -7.38 -1.18
CA SER A 83 9.54 -6.99 -1.47
C SER A 83 10.21 -8.01 -2.37
N GLN A 84 11.04 -7.51 -3.28
CA GLN A 84 11.91 -8.31 -4.12
C GLN A 84 13.30 -7.71 -4.09
N ARG A 85 14.26 -8.45 -3.50
CA ARG A 85 15.63 -7.95 -3.25
C ARG A 85 15.57 -6.65 -2.43
N ASP A 86 16.04 -5.54 -3.00
CA ASP A 86 16.09 -4.22 -2.36
C ASP A 86 15.05 -3.25 -2.94
N THR A 87 13.98 -3.81 -3.52
CA THR A 87 12.82 -3.06 -3.98
C THR A 87 11.58 -3.41 -3.15
N LEU A 88 10.90 -2.40 -2.64
CA LEU A 88 9.56 -2.51 -2.07
C LEU A 88 8.53 -2.24 -3.17
N ASN A 89 7.60 -3.15 -3.40
CA ASN A 89 6.52 -2.96 -4.37
C ASN A 89 5.18 -2.84 -3.62
N ILE A 90 4.47 -1.77 -3.91
CA ILE A 90 3.19 -1.41 -3.29
C ILE A 90 2.11 -1.56 -4.35
N PHE A 91 1.04 -2.25 -4.00
CA PHE A 91 -0.09 -2.52 -4.88
C PHE A 91 -1.36 -2.03 -4.22
N PHE A 92 -2.23 -1.42 -4.99
CA PHE A 92 -3.59 -1.11 -4.58
C PHE A 92 -4.49 -1.09 -5.81
N ASN A 93 -5.79 -1.20 -5.56
CA ASN A 93 -6.81 -1.02 -6.56
C ASN A 93 -7.49 0.34 -6.37
N GLN A 94 -7.83 0.94 -7.50
CA GLN A 94 -8.62 2.15 -7.59
C GLN A 94 -9.91 1.82 -8.32
N GLU A 95 -11.02 2.02 -7.62
CA GLU A 95 -12.37 1.73 -8.09
C GLU A 95 -13.23 3.00 -8.08
N TYR A 96 -14.41 2.91 -8.69
CA TYR A 96 -15.28 4.04 -8.94
C TYR A 96 -16.71 3.72 -8.48
N ASP A 97 -17.33 4.65 -7.76
CA ASP A 97 -18.74 4.56 -7.38
C ASP A 97 -19.46 5.88 -7.67
N SER A 98 -20.68 5.78 -8.22
CA SER A 98 -21.57 6.92 -8.44
C SER A 98 -22.22 7.44 -7.15
N ASP A 99 -22.23 6.65 -6.07
CA ASP A 99 -22.73 7.04 -4.76
C ASP A 99 -21.62 7.65 -3.90
N TYR A 100 -21.55 8.99 -3.92
CA TYR A 100 -20.61 9.78 -3.13
C TYR A 100 -20.86 9.73 -1.62
N SER A 101 -22.00 9.18 -1.18
CA SER A 101 -22.42 9.17 0.22
C SER A 101 -22.20 7.84 0.92
N ASN A 102 -21.61 6.86 0.22
CA ASN A 102 -21.37 5.53 0.76
C ASN A 102 -20.24 5.55 1.80
N ALA A 103 -20.62 5.70 3.07
CA ALA A 103 -19.69 5.74 4.20
C ALA A 103 -18.89 4.44 4.42
N ASN A 104 -19.16 3.36 3.68
CA ASN A 104 -18.39 2.12 3.74
C ASN A 104 -17.20 2.11 2.76
N LEU A 105 -17.07 3.14 1.91
CA LEU A 105 -15.98 3.23 0.94
C LEU A 105 -14.81 4.06 1.47
N ASN A 106 -13.62 3.55 1.18
CA ASN A 106 -12.36 4.12 1.59
C ASN A 106 -11.88 5.18 0.58
N TYR A 107 -12.47 6.37 0.64
CA TYR A 107 -12.11 7.50 -0.23
C TYR A 107 -10.76 8.15 0.14
N GLN A 108 -10.31 7.95 1.38
CA GLN A 108 -9.03 8.44 1.87
C GLN A 108 -8.45 7.43 2.85
N VAL A 109 -7.21 6.98 2.61
CA VAL A 109 -6.56 5.96 3.43
C VAL A 109 -5.08 6.27 3.65
N LEU A 110 -4.59 5.94 4.83
CA LEU A 110 -3.19 6.06 5.21
C LEU A 110 -2.65 4.70 5.64
N TYR A 111 -1.60 4.24 4.98
CA TYR A 111 -0.90 3.02 5.32
C TYR A 111 0.49 3.33 5.88
N GLU A 112 0.83 2.70 7.01
CA GLU A 112 2.20 2.68 7.52
C GLU A 112 2.86 1.37 7.12
N ILE A 113 4.04 1.46 6.52
CA ILE A 113 4.92 0.33 6.21
C ILE A 113 6.15 0.45 7.09
N LYS A 114 6.24 -0.36 8.13
CA LYS A 114 7.42 -0.45 8.99
C LYS A 114 8.45 -1.32 8.30
N THR A 115 9.59 -0.72 7.95
CA THR A 115 10.67 -1.41 7.26
C THR A 115 11.77 -1.77 8.26
N GLY A 116 12.15 -3.05 8.31
CA GLY A 116 13.31 -3.51 9.08
C GLY A 116 14.66 -3.23 8.39
N LYS A 117 14.63 -2.67 7.18
CA LYS A 117 15.80 -2.30 6.37
C LYS A 117 15.50 -1.10 5.48
N VAL A 118 16.55 -0.55 4.88
CA VAL A 118 16.44 0.44 3.80
C VAL A 118 16.24 -0.30 2.49
N TYR A 119 15.31 0.18 1.66
CA TYR A 119 15.12 -0.27 0.29
C TYR A 119 15.73 0.75 -0.66
N ASP A 120 16.35 0.28 -1.74
CA ASP A 120 16.94 1.12 -2.77
C ASP A 120 15.87 1.77 -3.66
N SER A 121 14.70 1.13 -3.75
CA SER A 121 13.60 1.60 -4.59
C SER A 121 12.25 1.23 -4.00
N ILE A 122 11.28 2.11 -4.22
CA ILE A 122 9.87 1.89 -3.90
C ILE A 122 9.08 2.05 -5.20
N ASN A 123 8.44 0.97 -5.64
CA ASN A 123 7.57 0.96 -6.79
C ASN A 123 6.12 0.96 -6.31
N ILE A 124 5.25 1.59 -7.09
CA ILE A 124 3.82 1.60 -6.84
C ILE A 124 3.03 1.18 -8.08
N PHE A 125 1.98 0.38 -7.85
CA PHE A 125 1.15 -0.19 -8.88
C PHE A 125 -0.32 0.06 -8.55
N CYS A 126 -1.05 0.68 -9.47
CA CYS A 126 -2.49 0.88 -9.39
C CYS A 126 -3.18 -0.06 -10.40
N ASN A 127 -4.14 -0.86 -9.93
CA ASN A 127 -4.87 -1.81 -10.79
C ASN A 127 -3.93 -2.73 -11.60
N GLY A 128 -2.84 -3.18 -10.96
CA GLY A 128 -1.81 -4.03 -11.55
C GLY A 128 -0.86 -3.36 -12.55
N LYS A 129 -0.99 -2.03 -12.78
CA LYS A 129 -0.13 -1.28 -13.69
C LYS A 129 0.82 -0.36 -12.92
N PRO A 130 2.09 -0.22 -13.33
CA PRO A 130 3.00 0.76 -12.73
C PRO A 130 2.39 2.16 -12.76
N THR A 131 2.52 2.89 -11.66
CA THR A 131 2.14 4.30 -11.55
C THR A 131 3.22 5.09 -10.81
N SER A 132 3.02 6.39 -10.62
CA SER A 132 3.94 7.28 -9.93
C SER A 132 3.31 7.83 -8.65
N PHE A 133 4.16 8.27 -7.73
CA PHE A 133 3.75 9.15 -6.64
C PHE A 133 3.64 10.58 -7.18
N ASP A 134 2.57 11.28 -6.81
CA ASP A 134 2.37 12.68 -7.14
C ASP A 134 3.31 13.57 -6.33
N ILE A 135 3.46 13.27 -5.03
CA ILE A 135 4.41 13.94 -4.14
C ILE A 135 5.16 12.91 -3.29
N ILE A 136 6.47 13.12 -3.18
CA ILE A 136 7.36 12.38 -2.28
C ILE A 136 7.99 13.38 -1.32
N ALA A 137 7.84 13.13 -0.02
CA ALA A 137 8.45 13.92 1.05
C ALA A 137 9.12 13.01 2.09
N GLY A 138 9.90 13.59 2.99
CA GLY A 138 10.53 12.86 4.08
C GLY A 138 11.46 13.73 4.92
N ASN A 139 11.98 13.13 5.99
CA ASN A 139 12.90 13.76 6.95
C ASN A 139 14.26 13.04 7.07
#